data_AF-A0A8B9LCS9-F1
#
_entry.id   AF-A0A8B9LCS9-F1
#
_cell.length_a   1.000
_cell.length_b   1.000
_cell.length_c   1.000
_cell.angle_alpha   90.00
_cell.angle_beta   90.00
_cell.angle_gamma   90.00
#
_symmetry.space_group_name_H-M   'P 1'
#
loop_
_entity.id
_entity.type
_entity.pdbx_description
1 polymer ?
#
loop_
_entity_poly.entity_id
_entity_poly.type
_entity_poly.pdbx_seq_one_letter_code
_entity_poly.pdbx_strand_id
1 'polypeptide(L)'
;SSFIFHHFSSPPIIVIFKDFEAFNPRVLQDFILICNRYIQELPFIFIFGIATSPSTIQHMLPHSVSSLLCIELFQSLPCTQHLATVIDKLILTSQFPFKLSSKVLQVLVSIFLYHDFSVRNFVKGLQLALLEHFHSQPLSVLCCGKNEALLYAQKLSHQDVEMVRQLPSFMRYVENREPQEQVHLLTSDEGVCQRFLKDLRKYHKNYYPVLKCLHSLTSSLPKYPLGKQIRELHISCMEKNVWETNEYESAMQLLRLLAKDELVLSLRKCADILKPDKTKKMKKDLCAEEVTSPGKDLQKKTDLFQLQKTLLEMKGTRRTKKISPFELLRNEALEFIDGLVRSYLTPPELQPLNEVCYYSSSGVLRRHLNATPRTSIQTALSHPFYYLQNESLKTDAGTVSNSAPDICIAYKLHLECGRLINLFDWLEV
;
A
#
# COMPACT_ATOMS: atom_id res chain seq x y z
N SER A 1 18.69 25.57 -21.44
CA SER A 1 19.82 24.81 -20.88
C SER A 1 21.16 25.17 -21.55
N SER A 2 21.43 26.44 -21.84
CA SER A 2 22.64 26.82 -22.60
C SER A 2 23.16 28.23 -22.33
N PHE A 3 23.03 28.76 -21.10
CA PHE A 3 23.48 30.15 -20.82
C PHE A 3 24.31 30.40 -19.56
N ILE A 4 24.67 29.39 -18.74
CA ILE A 4 25.31 29.69 -17.42
C ILE A 4 26.71 29.05 -17.24
N PHE A 5 27.20 28.22 -18.16
CA PHE A 5 28.47 27.50 -17.95
C PHE A 5 29.74 28.14 -18.54
N HIS A 6 29.65 29.31 -19.16
CA HIS A 6 30.82 29.99 -19.73
C HIS A 6 31.11 31.32 -19.02
N HIS A 7 31.75 31.26 -17.84
CA HIS A 7 32.77 32.21 -17.34
C HIS A 7 32.99 32.01 -15.82
N PHE A 8 33.63 30.92 -15.40
CA PHE A 8 34.30 30.91 -14.11
C PHE A 8 35.72 30.38 -14.29
N SER A 9 36.71 31.24 -14.02
CA SER A 9 38.14 30.88 -14.05
C SER A 9 38.55 30.03 -12.83
N SER A 10 37.65 29.87 -11.85
CA SER A 10 37.83 29.15 -10.60
C SER A 10 36.61 28.26 -10.30
N PRO A 11 36.76 27.15 -9.56
CA PRO A 11 35.66 26.25 -9.25
C PRO A 11 34.59 26.92 -8.35
N PRO A 12 33.29 26.71 -8.62
CA PRO A 12 32.22 27.29 -7.82
C PRO A 12 32.13 26.69 -6.41
N ILE A 13 31.93 27.55 -5.42
CA ILE A 13 31.65 27.18 -4.03
C ILE A 13 30.14 26.97 -3.89
N ILE A 14 29.76 25.72 -3.65
CA ILE A 14 28.36 25.34 -3.46
C ILE A 14 28.04 25.33 -1.96
N VAL A 15 27.10 26.17 -1.53
CA VAL A 15 26.59 26.20 -0.15
C VAL A 15 25.17 25.66 -0.13
N ILE A 16 24.97 24.59 0.64
CA ILE A 16 23.68 23.88 0.74
C ILE A 16 23.01 24.22 2.07
N PHE A 17 21.89 24.92 1.99
CA PHE A 17 21.02 25.21 3.12
C PHE A 17 19.95 24.12 3.20
N LYS A 18 20.13 23.12 4.07
CA LYS A 18 19.21 21.98 4.15
C LYS A 18 17.79 22.38 4.59
N ASP A 19 17.71 23.21 5.62
CA ASP A 19 16.44 23.65 6.22
C ASP A 19 16.35 25.18 6.17
N PHE A 20 16.01 25.72 5.00
CA PHE A 20 15.96 27.17 4.77
C PHE A 20 15.06 27.91 5.78
N GLU A 21 13.98 27.25 6.20
CA GLU A 21 12.96 27.79 7.10
C GLU A 21 13.43 27.93 8.56
N ALA A 22 14.44 27.17 8.96
CA ALA A 22 14.95 27.18 10.33
C ALA A 22 16.00 28.29 10.58
N PHE A 23 16.50 28.93 9.53
CA PHE A 23 17.52 29.97 9.65
C PHE A 23 16.92 31.29 10.15
N ASN A 24 17.72 32.02 10.94
CA ASN A 24 17.37 33.40 11.28
C ASN A 24 17.46 34.27 10.01
N PRO A 25 16.38 34.98 9.63
CA PRO A 25 16.34 35.75 8.39
C PRO A 25 17.42 36.84 8.34
N ARG A 26 17.77 37.48 9.48
CA ARG A 26 18.82 38.53 9.50
C ARG A 26 20.19 37.96 9.16
N VAL A 27 20.55 36.84 9.77
CA VAL A 27 21.84 36.16 9.55
C VAL A 27 21.96 35.73 8.09
N LEU A 28 20.88 35.17 7.53
CA LEU A 28 20.85 34.74 6.15
C LEU A 28 20.99 35.92 5.17
N GLN A 29 20.30 37.04 5.43
CA GLN A 29 20.41 38.26 4.63
C GLN A 29 21.82 38.83 4.66
N ASP A 30 22.41 38.98 5.84
CA ASP A 30 23.77 39.47 6.00
C ASP A 30 24.78 38.56 5.31
N PHE A 31 24.60 37.24 5.42
CA PHE A 31 25.45 36.26 4.74
C PHE A 31 25.40 36.42 3.22
N ILE A 32 24.22 36.52 2.63
CA ILE A 32 24.07 36.71 1.17
C ILE A 32 24.69 38.05 0.73
N LEU A 33 24.50 39.12 1.51
CA LEU A 33 25.08 40.42 1.23
C LEU A 33 26.62 40.39 1.29
N ILE A 34 27.19 39.67 2.26
CA ILE A 34 28.64 39.46 2.36
C ILE A 34 29.14 38.68 1.15
N CYS A 35 28.51 37.55 0.79
CA CYS A 35 28.88 36.75 -0.37
C CYS A 35 28.83 37.54 -1.68
N ASN A 36 27.83 38.42 -1.84
CA ASN A 36 27.72 39.27 -3.04
C ASN A 36 28.90 40.23 -3.20
N ARG A 37 29.52 40.69 -2.10
CA ARG A 37 30.72 41.56 -2.16
C ARG A 37 31.95 40.81 -2.69
N TYR A 38 32.03 39.51 -2.46
CA TYR A 38 33.16 38.66 -2.88
C TYR A 38 32.90 37.89 -4.18
N ILE A 39 31.83 38.20 -4.91
CA ILE A 39 31.42 37.43 -6.08
C ILE A 39 32.43 37.46 -7.25
N GLN A 40 33.26 38.51 -7.31
CA GLN A 40 34.32 38.65 -8.32
C GLN A 40 35.52 37.74 -8.05
N GLU A 41 35.77 37.40 -6.78
CA GLU A 41 36.88 36.55 -6.36
C GLU A 41 36.43 35.08 -6.21
N LEU A 42 35.22 34.87 -5.70
CA LEU A 42 34.67 33.56 -5.37
C LEU A 42 33.28 33.36 -6.00
N PRO A 43 33.13 32.40 -6.93
CA PRO A 43 31.83 32.08 -7.49
C PRO A 43 30.97 31.27 -6.52
N PHE A 44 29.91 31.87 -5.97
CA PHE A 44 28.99 31.20 -5.04
C PHE A 44 27.74 30.65 -5.75
N ILE A 45 27.35 29.43 -5.39
CA ILE A 45 26.07 28.81 -5.77
C ILE A 45 25.35 28.38 -4.49
N PHE A 46 24.10 28.83 -4.33
CA PHE A 46 23.27 28.50 -3.18
C PHE A 46 22.19 27.48 -3.55
N ILE A 47 22.10 26.40 -2.77
CA ILE A 47 21.03 25.41 -2.88
C ILE A 47 20.15 25.53 -1.64
N PHE A 48 18.91 25.96 -1.83
CA PHE A 48 17.93 26.10 -0.76
C PHE A 48 17.02 24.87 -0.67
N GLY A 49 17.12 24.14 0.44
CA GLY A 49 16.17 23.11 0.84
C GLY A 49 14.94 23.76 1.47
N ILE A 50 13.87 23.82 0.68
CA ILE A 50 12.58 24.38 1.10
C ILE A 50 11.59 23.23 1.26
N ALA A 51 10.97 23.13 2.43
CA ALA A 51 10.02 22.07 2.74
C ALA A 51 8.59 22.42 2.31
N THR A 52 8.21 23.70 2.41
CA THR A 52 6.83 24.15 2.21
C THR A 52 6.56 24.61 0.77
N SER A 53 6.80 25.89 0.48
CA SER A 53 6.51 26.49 -0.81
C SER A 53 7.51 27.60 -1.14
N PRO A 54 7.70 27.93 -2.42
CA PRO A 54 8.65 28.99 -2.83
C PRO A 54 8.35 30.38 -2.27
N SER A 55 7.11 30.65 -1.81
CA SER A 55 6.77 31.93 -1.18
C SER A 55 7.54 32.18 0.12
N THR A 56 8.03 31.12 0.78
CA THR A 56 8.88 31.25 1.98
C THR A 56 10.16 32.04 1.69
N ILE A 57 10.68 32.00 0.46
CA ILE A 57 11.81 32.85 0.04
C ILE A 57 11.44 34.32 0.15
N GLN A 58 10.24 34.72 -0.28
CA GLN A 58 9.78 36.11 -0.22
C GLN A 58 9.54 36.59 1.23
N HIS A 59 9.19 35.67 2.13
CA HIS A 59 9.03 35.98 3.55
C HIS A 59 10.38 36.11 4.28
N MET A 60 11.38 35.30 3.91
CA MET A 60 12.69 35.28 4.58
C MET A 60 13.68 36.30 3.99
N LEU A 61 13.60 36.58 2.69
CA LEU A 61 14.49 37.48 1.97
C LEU A 61 13.71 38.69 1.46
N PRO A 62 14.06 39.92 1.88
CA PRO A 62 13.47 41.13 1.33
C PRO A 62 13.84 41.29 -0.15
N HIS A 63 13.06 42.09 -0.89
CA HIS A 63 13.30 42.34 -2.31
C HIS A 63 14.72 42.86 -2.62
N SER A 64 15.34 43.59 -1.69
CA SER A 64 16.72 44.07 -1.82
C SER A 64 17.75 42.94 -1.93
N VAL A 65 17.56 41.85 -1.19
CA VAL A 65 18.46 40.68 -1.20
C VAL A 65 18.05 39.69 -2.29
N SER A 66 16.75 39.50 -2.49
CA SER A 66 16.21 38.61 -3.53
C SER A 66 16.65 39.03 -4.93
N SER A 67 16.74 40.34 -5.20
CA SER A 67 17.21 40.88 -6.49
C SER A 67 18.68 40.57 -6.79
N LEU A 68 19.48 40.19 -5.78
CA LEU A 68 20.88 39.80 -5.94
C LEU A 68 21.03 38.32 -6.36
N LEU A 69 19.94 37.54 -6.26
CA LEU A 69 19.95 36.11 -6.50
C LEU A 69 19.26 35.81 -7.84
N CYS A 70 19.92 35.01 -8.68
CA CYS A 70 19.26 34.36 -9.81
C CYS A 70 18.69 33.02 -9.34
N ILE A 71 17.38 32.99 -9.07
CA ILE A 71 16.71 31.81 -8.49
C ILE A 71 16.10 30.95 -9.60
N GLU A 72 16.51 29.69 -9.67
CA GLU A 72 15.85 28.64 -10.46
C GLU A 72 15.11 27.67 -9.53
N LEU A 73 13.87 27.31 -9.88
CA LEU A 73 13.04 26.43 -9.08
C LEU A 73 13.19 24.98 -9.54
N PHE A 74 13.60 24.12 -8.60
CA PHE A 74 13.65 22.68 -8.80
C PHE A 74 12.60 22.01 -7.92
N GLN A 75 11.87 21.06 -8.50
CA GLN A 75 10.90 20.24 -7.77
C GLN A 75 11.46 18.84 -7.55
N SER A 76 11.41 18.40 -6.30
CA SER A 76 11.73 17.02 -5.94
C SER A 76 10.50 16.12 -6.09
N LEU A 77 10.74 14.81 -6.19
CA LEU A 77 9.67 13.81 -6.22
C LEU A 77 8.93 13.81 -4.87
N PRO A 78 7.58 13.84 -4.86
CA PRO A 78 6.82 13.83 -3.63
C PRO A 78 6.95 12.47 -2.91
N CYS A 79 6.95 12.51 -1.58
CA CYS A 79 7.11 11.31 -0.74
C CYS A 79 6.05 10.22 -1.02
N THR A 80 4.84 10.61 -1.43
CA THR A 80 3.76 9.67 -1.79
C THR A 80 4.10 8.86 -3.04
N GLN A 81 4.75 9.47 -4.04
CA GLN A 81 5.24 8.75 -5.22
C GLN A 81 6.43 7.88 -4.85
N HIS A 82 7.34 8.38 -4.01
CA HIS A 82 8.47 7.57 -3.53
C HIS A 82 7.97 6.32 -2.79
N LEU A 83 7.00 6.47 -1.89
CA LEU A 83 6.39 5.33 -1.20
C LEU A 83 5.72 4.35 -2.18
N ALA A 84 5.01 4.84 -3.19
CA ALA A 84 4.41 3.96 -4.21
C ALA A 84 5.47 3.13 -4.95
N THR A 85 6.62 3.73 -5.30
CA THR A 85 7.73 2.99 -5.91
C THR A 85 8.34 1.96 -4.96
N VAL A 86 8.48 2.30 -3.67
CA VAL A 86 9.01 1.39 -2.64
C VAL A 86 8.07 0.21 -2.43
N ILE A 87 6.75 0.43 -2.36
CA ILE A 87 5.76 -0.64 -2.23
C ILE A 87 5.77 -1.54 -3.46
N ASP A 88 5.81 -0.98 -4.66
CA ASP A 88 5.85 -1.77 -5.90
C ASP A 88 7.13 -2.62 -6.02
N LYS A 89 8.27 -2.10 -5.59
CA LYS A 89 9.57 -2.80 -5.68
C LYS A 89 9.85 -3.75 -4.52
N LEU A 90 9.36 -3.48 -3.31
CA LEU A 90 9.63 -4.33 -2.14
C LEU A 90 8.48 -5.30 -1.85
N ILE A 91 7.26 -4.79 -1.72
CA ILE A 91 6.11 -5.58 -1.23
C ILE A 91 5.47 -6.38 -2.36
N LEU A 92 5.23 -5.73 -3.51
CA LEU A 92 4.53 -6.29 -4.66
C LEU A 92 5.43 -7.12 -5.61
N THR A 93 6.51 -7.70 -5.07
CA THR A 93 7.41 -8.57 -5.83
C THR A 93 7.31 -10.02 -5.34
N SER A 94 7.40 -10.97 -6.27
CA SER A 94 7.45 -12.41 -5.94
C SER A 94 8.84 -12.88 -5.49
N GLN A 95 9.83 -11.98 -5.47
CA GLN A 95 11.22 -12.30 -5.12
C GLN A 95 11.38 -12.57 -3.62
N PHE A 96 10.73 -11.75 -2.79
CA PHE A 96 10.77 -11.90 -1.34
C PHE A 96 9.63 -12.83 -0.87
N PRO A 97 9.93 -13.89 -0.10
CA PRO A 97 8.91 -14.80 0.43
C PRO A 97 8.09 -14.17 1.56
N PHE A 98 8.69 -13.27 2.34
CA PHE A 98 8.01 -12.55 3.42
C PHE A 98 6.97 -11.58 2.87
N LYS A 99 5.77 -11.62 3.47
CA LYS A 99 4.58 -10.82 3.11
C LYS A 99 3.91 -10.25 4.35
N LEU A 100 3.19 -9.16 4.14
CA LEU A 100 2.41 -8.48 5.18
C LEU A 100 0.94 -8.77 4.96
N SER A 101 0.19 -8.96 6.05
CA SER A 101 -1.27 -8.97 6.04
C SER A 101 -1.84 -7.59 5.66
N SER A 102 -3.08 -7.57 5.17
CA SER A 102 -3.83 -6.33 4.89
C SER A 102 -3.80 -5.36 6.08
N LYS A 103 -4.14 -5.85 7.27
CA LYS A 103 -4.24 -5.03 8.49
C LYS A 103 -2.90 -4.40 8.86
N VAL A 104 -1.81 -5.14 8.70
CA VAL A 104 -0.46 -4.64 8.97
C VAL A 104 -0.07 -3.56 7.96
N LEU A 105 -0.32 -3.81 6.67
CA LEU A 105 -0.05 -2.84 5.61
C LEU A 105 -0.89 -1.56 5.79
N GLN A 106 -2.16 -1.67 6.19
CA GLN A 106 -3.02 -0.53 6.53
C GLN A 106 -2.49 0.27 7.71
N VAL A 107 -1.97 -0.37 8.76
CA VAL A 107 -1.35 0.34 9.89
C VAL A 107 -0.11 1.11 9.43
N LEU A 108 0.78 0.49 8.66
CA LEU A 108 1.98 1.16 8.16
C LEU A 108 1.65 2.32 7.21
N VAL A 109 0.68 2.13 6.32
CA VAL A 109 0.22 3.18 5.40
C VAL A 109 -0.51 4.30 6.14
N SER A 110 -1.31 3.99 7.16
CA SER A 110 -2.00 5.01 7.95
C SER A 110 -1.03 5.84 8.79
N ILE A 111 0.02 5.23 9.36
CA ILE A 111 1.11 5.98 10.00
C ILE A 111 1.75 6.95 9.00
N PHE A 112 2.09 6.48 7.80
CA PHE A 112 2.71 7.34 6.79
C PHE A 112 1.81 8.48 6.28
N LEU A 113 0.51 8.24 6.11
CA LEU A 113 -0.40 9.25 5.53
C LEU A 113 -0.92 10.24 6.57
N TYR A 114 -1.14 9.81 7.81
CA TYR A 114 -1.79 10.63 8.84
C TYR A 114 -0.82 11.20 9.88
N HIS A 115 0.36 10.61 10.05
CA HIS A 115 1.34 11.08 11.03
C HIS A 115 2.55 11.72 10.35
N ASP A 116 3.26 10.98 9.49
CA ASP A 116 4.52 11.43 8.92
C ASP A 116 4.79 10.90 7.51
N PHE A 117 5.04 11.79 6.54
CA PHE A 117 5.41 11.42 5.16
C PHE A 117 6.85 10.90 5.02
N SER A 118 7.35 10.15 6.03
CA SER A 118 8.70 9.60 6.10
C SER A 118 8.74 8.16 5.57
N VAL A 119 9.32 7.98 4.39
CA VAL A 119 9.57 6.63 3.84
C VAL A 119 10.58 5.86 4.70
N ARG A 120 11.47 6.54 5.42
CA ARG A 120 12.41 5.90 6.35
C ARG A 120 11.67 5.22 7.51
N ASN A 121 10.66 5.88 8.07
CA ASN A 121 9.87 5.31 9.16
C ASN A 121 9.00 4.15 8.66
N PHE A 122 8.48 4.23 7.43
CA PHE A 122 7.84 3.11 6.78
C PHE A 122 8.79 1.89 6.64
N VAL A 123 10.02 2.10 6.18
CA VAL A 123 11.03 1.03 6.07
C VAL A 123 11.41 0.45 7.44
N LYS A 124 11.55 1.28 8.48
CA LYS A 124 11.76 0.79 9.86
C LYS A 124 10.57 -0.02 10.36
N GLY A 125 9.35 0.38 10.04
CA GLY A 125 8.14 -0.39 10.33
C GLY A 125 8.11 -1.74 9.63
N LEU A 126 8.59 -1.82 8.38
CA LEU A 126 8.79 -3.07 7.67
C LEU A 126 9.86 -3.95 8.33
N GLN A 127 10.98 -3.37 8.74
CA GLN A 127 12.04 -4.08 9.45
C GLN A 127 11.55 -4.66 10.78
N LEU A 128 10.75 -3.89 11.52
CA LEU A 128 10.15 -4.35 12.77
C LEU A 128 9.16 -5.49 12.53
N ALA A 129 8.27 -5.36 11.53
CA ALA A 129 7.34 -6.42 11.16
C ALA A 129 8.06 -7.72 10.74
N LEU A 130 9.19 -7.58 10.03
CA LEU A 130 10.03 -8.71 9.65
C LEU A 130 10.66 -9.37 10.88
N LEU A 131 11.22 -8.58 11.80
CA LEU A 131 11.81 -9.10 13.04
C LEU A 131 10.77 -9.82 13.91
N GLU A 132 9.60 -9.21 14.10
CA GLU A 132 8.50 -9.79 14.88
C GLU A 132 7.99 -11.11 14.26
N HIS A 133 7.91 -11.19 12.93
CA HIS A 133 7.50 -12.41 12.23
C HIS A 133 8.46 -13.58 12.45
N PHE A 134 9.76 -13.34 12.26
CA PHE A 134 10.78 -14.38 12.45
C PHE A 134 11.01 -14.73 13.92
N HIS A 135 10.69 -13.83 14.85
CA HIS A 135 10.77 -14.09 16.28
C HIS A 135 9.53 -14.84 16.82
N SER A 136 8.34 -14.53 16.31
CA SER A 136 7.08 -15.08 16.85
C SER A 136 6.76 -16.49 16.35
N GLN A 137 7.15 -16.83 15.13
CA GLN A 137 6.79 -18.11 14.51
C GLN A 137 8.04 -18.97 14.20
N PRO A 138 8.17 -20.18 14.78
CA PRO A 138 9.29 -21.06 14.48
C PRO A 138 9.25 -21.59 13.03
N LEU A 139 8.04 -21.75 12.47
CA LEU A 139 7.84 -22.23 11.09
C LEU A 139 8.29 -21.22 10.02
N SER A 140 8.57 -19.97 10.41
CA SER A 140 9.12 -18.94 9.52
C SER A 140 10.48 -19.32 8.93
N VAL A 141 11.16 -20.36 9.44
CA VAL A 141 12.35 -20.96 8.81
C VAL A 141 12.08 -21.43 7.38
N LEU A 142 10.83 -21.75 7.04
CA LEU A 142 10.44 -22.14 5.68
C LEU A 142 10.28 -20.94 4.73
N CYS A 143 10.31 -19.70 5.25
CA CYS A 143 10.19 -18.45 4.50
C CYS A 143 11.52 -18.05 3.83
N CYS A 144 12.06 -18.93 2.98
CA CYS A 144 13.36 -18.74 2.30
C CYS A 144 13.23 -18.83 0.77
N GLY A 145 14.37 -18.81 0.07
CA GLY A 145 14.44 -19.05 -1.37
C GLY A 145 13.95 -20.46 -1.77
N LYS A 146 13.73 -20.69 -3.08
CA LYS A 146 13.03 -21.91 -3.53
C LYS A 146 13.70 -23.20 -3.07
N ASN A 147 15.00 -23.29 -3.31
CA ASN A 147 15.79 -24.49 -3.08
C ASN A 147 16.02 -24.70 -1.58
N GLU A 148 16.33 -23.63 -0.85
CA GLU A 148 16.53 -23.66 0.61
C GLU A 148 15.27 -24.13 1.34
N ALA A 149 14.10 -23.56 1.05
CA ALA A 149 12.88 -23.97 1.73
C ALA A 149 12.52 -25.45 1.49
N LEU A 150 12.85 -26.00 0.31
CA LEU A 150 12.65 -27.43 0.04
C LEU A 150 13.63 -28.29 0.83
N LEU A 151 14.88 -27.86 0.97
CA LEU A 151 15.89 -28.53 1.80
C LEU A 151 15.51 -28.48 3.28
N TYR A 152 15.05 -27.33 3.79
CA TYR A 152 14.56 -27.22 5.16
C TYR A 152 13.32 -28.06 5.38
N ALA A 153 12.38 -28.08 4.42
CA ALA A 153 11.20 -28.94 4.49
C ALA A 153 11.52 -30.44 4.53
N GLN A 154 12.67 -30.89 4.03
CA GLN A 154 13.15 -32.27 4.16
C GLN A 154 13.79 -32.56 5.51
N LYS A 155 14.30 -31.54 6.19
CA LYS A 155 15.01 -31.65 7.48
C LYS A 155 14.08 -31.42 8.68
N LEU A 156 12.80 -31.13 8.46
CA LEU A 156 11.83 -30.89 9.53
C LEU A 156 11.69 -32.14 10.41
N SER A 157 11.66 -31.92 11.72
CA SER A 157 11.34 -32.97 12.68
C SER A 157 9.83 -33.25 12.71
N HIS A 158 9.43 -34.37 13.31
CA HIS A 158 8.01 -34.69 13.49
C HIS A 158 7.26 -33.59 14.26
N GLN A 159 7.90 -32.98 15.26
CA GLN A 159 7.33 -31.88 16.05
C GLN A 159 7.06 -30.64 15.17
N ASP A 160 7.95 -30.34 14.22
CA ASP A 160 7.74 -29.21 13.31
C ASP A 160 6.58 -29.47 12.33
N VAL A 161 6.43 -30.71 11.89
CA VAL A 161 5.30 -31.12 11.04
C VAL A 161 3.99 -31.07 11.83
N GLU A 162 4.01 -31.40 13.13
CA GLU A 162 2.85 -31.27 14.01
C GLU A 162 2.46 -29.80 14.23
N MET A 163 3.44 -28.90 14.41
CA MET A 163 3.19 -27.46 14.42
C MET A 163 2.56 -26.97 13.11
N VAL A 164 2.98 -27.52 11.96
CA VAL A 164 2.34 -27.24 10.67
C VAL A 164 0.88 -27.72 10.66
N ARG A 165 0.58 -28.90 11.21
CA ARG A 165 -0.79 -29.44 11.29
C ARG A 165 -1.71 -28.60 12.16
N GLN A 166 -1.17 -27.96 13.19
CA GLN A 166 -1.91 -27.05 14.08
C GLN A 166 -2.23 -25.68 13.45
N LEU A 167 -1.68 -25.37 12.27
CA LEU A 167 -1.97 -24.10 11.60
C LEU A 167 -3.44 -24.02 11.14
N PRO A 168 -4.13 -22.89 11.37
CA PRO A 168 -5.51 -22.71 10.96
C PRO A 168 -5.74 -22.91 9.45
N SER A 169 -4.83 -22.41 8.60
CA SER A 169 -4.92 -22.61 7.15
C SER A 169 -4.82 -24.08 6.74
N PHE A 170 -3.99 -24.86 7.43
CA PHE A 170 -3.85 -26.28 7.18
C PHE A 170 -5.10 -27.05 7.60
N MET A 171 -5.64 -26.75 8.78
CA MET A 171 -6.89 -27.37 9.26
C MET A 171 -8.05 -27.12 8.30
N ARG A 172 -8.24 -25.87 7.86
CA ARG A 172 -9.25 -25.53 6.84
C ARG A 172 -9.05 -26.26 5.51
N TYR A 173 -7.80 -26.49 5.12
CA TYR A 173 -7.50 -27.24 3.90
C TYR A 173 -7.89 -28.72 4.05
N VAL A 174 -7.58 -29.33 5.19
CA VAL A 174 -7.89 -30.74 5.47
C VAL A 174 -9.40 -30.97 5.57
N GLU A 175 -10.15 -30.06 6.20
CA GLU A 175 -11.62 -30.13 6.32
C GLU A 175 -12.33 -30.23 4.96
N ASN A 176 -11.78 -29.60 3.93
CA ASN A 176 -12.36 -29.59 2.58
C ASN A 176 -11.98 -30.80 1.70
N ARG A 177 -11.25 -31.79 2.24
CA ARG A 177 -10.76 -32.96 1.50
C ARG A 177 -11.53 -34.24 1.85
N GLU A 178 -11.42 -35.23 0.97
CA GLU A 178 -12.02 -36.55 1.19
C GLU A 178 -11.37 -37.27 2.39
N PRO A 179 -12.12 -38.09 3.13
CA PRO A 179 -11.65 -38.70 4.38
C PRO A 179 -10.40 -39.58 4.21
N GLN A 180 -10.19 -40.18 3.03
CA GLN A 180 -8.98 -40.96 2.73
C GLN A 180 -7.73 -40.08 2.61
N GLU A 181 -7.86 -38.91 1.98
CA GLU A 181 -6.77 -37.94 1.89
C GLU A 181 -6.50 -37.26 3.23
N GLN A 182 -7.54 -37.05 4.06
CA GLN A 182 -7.39 -36.51 5.41
C GLN A 182 -6.51 -37.40 6.28
N VAL A 183 -6.77 -38.72 6.29
CA VAL A 183 -5.96 -39.69 7.03
C VAL A 183 -4.52 -39.67 6.52
N HIS A 184 -4.33 -39.65 5.20
CA HIS A 184 -2.98 -39.57 4.62
C HIS A 184 -2.24 -38.28 5.04
N LEU A 185 -2.89 -37.11 5.05
CA LEU A 185 -2.27 -35.83 5.41
C LEU A 185 -1.94 -35.74 6.92
N LEU A 186 -2.74 -36.40 7.76
CA LEU A 186 -2.55 -36.42 9.20
C LEU A 186 -1.54 -37.47 9.66
N THR A 187 -1.42 -38.60 8.96
CA THR A 187 -0.52 -39.70 9.33
C THR A 187 0.82 -39.65 8.60
N SER A 188 0.87 -39.15 7.35
CA SER A 188 2.11 -39.05 6.58
C SER A 188 2.82 -37.73 6.84
N ASP A 189 4.09 -37.83 7.25
CA ASP A 189 4.99 -36.67 7.34
C ASP A 189 5.66 -36.35 6.00
N GLU A 190 5.74 -37.33 5.09
CA GLU A 190 6.55 -37.21 3.88
C GLU A 190 5.94 -36.28 2.83
N GLY A 191 6.66 -35.21 2.50
CA GLY A 191 6.44 -34.40 1.30
C GLY A 191 5.22 -33.46 1.30
N VAL A 192 4.41 -33.46 2.37
CA VAL A 192 3.22 -32.61 2.52
C VAL A 192 3.61 -31.12 2.44
N CYS A 193 4.57 -30.69 3.26
CA CYS A 193 5.04 -29.31 3.29
C CYS A 193 5.62 -28.83 1.95
N GLN A 194 6.32 -29.70 1.23
CA GLN A 194 6.95 -29.34 -0.05
C GLN A 194 5.92 -29.04 -1.16
N ARG A 195 4.79 -29.76 -1.16
CA ARG A 195 3.71 -29.52 -2.13
C ARG A 195 3.10 -28.15 -1.88
N PHE A 196 2.69 -27.87 -0.64
CA PHE A 196 2.09 -26.59 -0.28
C PHE A 196 3.01 -25.40 -0.48
N LEU A 197 4.30 -25.51 -0.15
CA LEU A 197 5.27 -24.43 -0.43
C LEU A 197 5.45 -24.16 -1.93
N LYS A 198 5.33 -25.17 -2.80
CA LYS A 198 5.37 -24.98 -4.25
C LYS A 198 4.10 -24.28 -4.74
N ASP A 199 2.95 -24.66 -4.23
CA ASP A 199 1.66 -24.09 -4.61
C ASP A 199 1.52 -22.63 -4.14
N LEU A 200 1.91 -22.33 -2.90
CA LEU A 200 1.91 -20.96 -2.35
C LEU A 200 2.79 -20.01 -3.19
N ARG A 201 3.97 -20.47 -3.61
CA ARG A 201 4.86 -19.68 -4.48
C ARG A 201 4.29 -19.50 -5.87
N LYS A 202 3.65 -20.53 -6.44
CA LYS A 202 2.98 -20.44 -7.73
C LYS A 202 1.83 -19.43 -7.65
N TYR A 203 1.09 -19.44 -6.55
CA TYR A 203 0.07 -18.45 -6.24
C TYR A 203 0.67 -17.03 -6.23
N HIS A 204 1.74 -16.75 -5.46
CA HIS A 204 2.38 -15.42 -5.45
C HIS A 204 2.92 -14.97 -6.79
N LYS A 205 3.48 -15.88 -7.60
CA LYS A 205 3.96 -15.56 -8.94
C LYS A 205 2.85 -15.13 -9.88
N ASN A 206 1.66 -15.73 -9.76
CA ASN A 206 0.51 -15.39 -10.60
C ASN A 206 -0.28 -14.20 -10.05
N TYR A 207 -0.33 -14.04 -8.72
CA TYR A 207 -1.10 -12.99 -8.05
C TYR A 207 -0.65 -11.58 -8.44
N TYR A 208 0.65 -11.27 -8.35
CA TYR A 208 1.14 -9.90 -8.61
C TYR A 208 0.98 -9.42 -10.06
N PRO A 209 1.25 -10.22 -11.10
CA PRO A 209 0.97 -9.82 -12.48
C PRO A 209 -0.50 -9.55 -12.74
N VAL A 210 -1.40 -10.41 -12.23
CA VAL A 210 -2.85 -10.23 -12.39
C VAL A 210 -3.33 -8.99 -11.65
N LEU A 211 -2.81 -8.74 -10.44
CA LEU A 211 -3.09 -7.52 -9.68
C LEU A 211 -2.65 -6.25 -10.43
N LYS A 212 -1.45 -6.28 -11.03
CA LYS A 212 -0.93 -5.16 -11.84
C LYS A 212 -1.76 -4.93 -13.09
N CYS A 213 -2.22 -6.00 -13.75
CA CYS A 213 -3.14 -5.86 -14.88
C CYS A 213 -4.49 -5.26 -14.43
N LEU A 214 -5.08 -5.75 -13.35
CA LEU A 214 -6.31 -5.19 -12.81
C LEU A 214 -6.15 -3.71 -12.46
N HIS A 215 -5.04 -3.32 -11.82
CA HIS A 215 -4.74 -1.92 -11.53
C HIS A 215 -4.56 -1.07 -12.80
N SER A 216 -3.92 -1.60 -13.84
CA SER A 216 -3.79 -0.87 -15.11
C SER A 216 -5.14 -0.64 -15.80
N LEU A 217 -6.11 -1.53 -15.60
CA LEU A 217 -7.47 -1.37 -16.12
C LEU A 217 -8.28 -0.39 -15.27
N THR A 218 -8.12 -0.45 -13.95
CA THR A 218 -8.96 0.31 -13.02
C THR A 218 -8.46 1.72 -12.73
N SER A 219 -7.15 1.96 -12.86
CA SER A 219 -6.56 3.30 -12.74
C SER A 219 -6.99 4.26 -13.85
N SER A 220 -7.38 3.75 -15.03
CA SER A 220 -7.96 4.57 -16.11
C SER A 220 -9.42 4.94 -15.89
N LEU A 221 -10.11 4.33 -14.93
CA LEU A 221 -11.53 4.54 -14.72
C LEU A 221 -11.82 5.83 -13.95
N PRO A 222 -12.89 6.57 -14.32
CA PRO A 222 -13.37 7.68 -13.51
C PRO A 222 -13.91 7.17 -12.17
N LYS A 223 -13.78 7.98 -11.11
CA LYS A 223 -14.19 7.68 -9.72
C LYS A 223 -13.33 6.66 -8.94
N TYR A 224 -12.34 6.02 -9.56
CA TYR A 224 -11.40 5.10 -8.90
C TYR A 224 -12.06 4.11 -7.92
N PRO A 225 -13.03 3.28 -8.37
CA PRO A 225 -13.82 2.42 -7.49
C PRO A 225 -12.97 1.46 -6.65
N LEU A 226 -11.85 0.98 -7.20
CA LEU A 226 -10.92 0.07 -6.51
C LEU A 226 -9.64 0.76 -6.01
N GLY A 227 -9.66 2.08 -5.92
CA GLY A 227 -8.53 2.89 -5.48
C GLY A 227 -7.66 3.45 -6.62
N LYS A 228 -6.98 4.55 -6.33
CA LYS A 228 -6.10 5.26 -7.27
C LYS A 228 -4.72 4.63 -7.34
N GLN A 229 -4.27 4.02 -6.25
CA GLN A 229 -2.93 3.45 -6.13
C GLN A 229 -2.98 1.93 -6.01
N ILE A 230 -1.97 1.25 -6.55
CA ILE A 230 -1.90 -0.23 -6.53
C ILE A 230 -1.98 -0.82 -5.12
N ARG A 231 -1.51 -0.10 -4.10
CA ARG A 231 -1.57 -0.54 -2.69
C ARG A 231 -2.99 -0.61 -2.14
N GLU A 232 -3.89 0.29 -2.57
CA GLU A 232 -5.29 0.30 -2.12
C GLU A 232 -6.03 -0.92 -2.69
N LEU A 233 -5.82 -1.20 -3.98
CA LEU A 233 -6.31 -2.41 -4.62
C LEU A 233 -5.76 -3.66 -3.91
N HIS A 234 -4.44 -3.73 -3.65
CA HIS A 234 -3.84 -4.86 -2.95
C HIS A 234 -4.46 -5.11 -1.56
N ILE A 235 -4.65 -4.04 -0.77
CA ILE A 235 -5.30 -4.12 0.55
C ILE A 235 -6.73 -4.67 0.39
N SER A 236 -7.51 -4.12 -0.53
CA SER A 236 -8.89 -4.58 -0.80
C SER A 236 -8.95 -6.05 -1.22
N CYS A 237 -8.09 -6.47 -2.16
CA CYS A 237 -7.98 -7.85 -2.64
C CYS A 237 -7.63 -8.85 -1.54
N MET A 238 -6.91 -8.41 -0.50
CA MET A 238 -6.49 -9.28 0.59
C MET A 238 -7.57 -9.47 1.65
N GLU A 239 -8.42 -8.47 1.88
CA GLU A 239 -9.46 -8.53 2.92
C GLU A 239 -10.68 -9.33 2.48
N LYS A 240 -11.10 -9.14 1.24
CA LYS A 240 -12.32 -9.73 0.69
C LYS A 240 -12.09 -10.14 -0.75
N ASN A 241 -12.89 -11.11 -1.20
CA ASN A 241 -12.98 -11.45 -2.60
C ASN A 241 -13.45 -10.22 -3.39
N VAL A 242 -12.64 -9.76 -4.34
CA VAL A 242 -12.92 -8.53 -5.09
C VAL A 242 -14.24 -8.63 -5.86
N TRP A 243 -14.55 -9.79 -6.44
CA TRP A 243 -15.77 -9.99 -7.24
C TRP A 243 -17.08 -9.97 -6.43
N GLU A 244 -17.02 -10.08 -5.10
CA GLU A 244 -18.18 -9.94 -4.23
C GLU A 244 -18.46 -8.48 -3.85
N THR A 245 -17.53 -7.57 -4.17
CA THR A 245 -17.64 -6.17 -3.81
C THR A 245 -18.46 -5.39 -4.84
N ASN A 246 -19.33 -4.50 -4.35
CA ASN A 246 -20.09 -3.59 -5.21
C ASN A 246 -19.16 -2.66 -6.01
N GLU A 247 -18.00 -2.33 -5.46
CA GLU A 247 -16.99 -1.52 -6.15
C GLU A 247 -16.48 -2.22 -7.41
N TYR A 248 -16.25 -3.53 -7.38
CA TYR A 248 -15.82 -4.28 -8.56
C TYR A 248 -16.90 -4.36 -9.63
N GLU A 249 -18.16 -4.61 -9.25
CA GLU A 249 -19.26 -4.61 -10.23
C GLU A 249 -19.37 -3.25 -10.93
N SER A 250 -19.27 -2.16 -10.15
CA SER A 250 -19.26 -0.82 -10.71
C SER A 250 -18.06 -0.58 -11.64
N ALA A 251 -16.87 -1.08 -11.29
CA ALA A 251 -15.68 -0.99 -12.13
C ALA A 251 -15.88 -1.73 -13.45
N MET A 252 -16.46 -2.94 -13.41
CA MET A 252 -16.73 -3.73 -14.60
C MET A 252 -17.78 -3.09 -15.51
N GLN A 253 -18.83 -2.49 -14.92
CA GLN A 253 -19.82 -1.74 -15.68
C GLN A 253 -19.20 -0.52 -16.37
N LEU A 254 -18.27 0.19 -15.70
CA LEU A 254 -17.56 1.32 -16.30
C LEU A 254 -16.58 0.86 -17.39
N LEU A 255 -15.89 -0.27 -17.21
CA LEU A 255 -15.03 -0.87 -18.25
C LEU A 255 -15.84 -1.26 -19.51
N ARG A 256 -17.09 -1.71 -19.34
CA ARG A 256 -18.02 -1.95 -20.45
C ARG A 256 -18.45 -0.67 -21.16
N LEU A 257 -18.21 0.52 -20.62
CA LEU A 257 -18.54 1.79 -21.27
C LEU A 257 -17.33 2.48 -21.91
N LEU A 258 -16.12 1.94 -21.74
CA LEU A 258 -14.90 2.53 -22.29
C LEU A 258 -14.88 2.50 -23.83
N ALA A 259 -14.19 3.51 -24.38
CA ALA A 259 -13.91 3.63 -25.81
C ALA A 259 -12.91 2.55 -26.27
N LYS A 260 -12.97 2.22 -27.57
CA LYS A 260 -12.11 1.18 -28.18
C LYS A 260 -10.63 1.45 -27.99
N ASP A 261 -10.19 2.69 -28.26
CA ASP A 261 -8.77 3.02 -28.27
C ASP A 261 -8.17 2.95 -26.86
N GLU A 262 -8.89 3.45 -25.86
CA GLU A 262 -8.50 3.38 -24.45
C GLU A 262 -8.45 1.93 -23.94
N LEU A 263 -9.46 1.13 -24.28
CA LEU A 263 -9.52 -0.28 -23.89
C LEU A 263 -8.36 -1.08 -24.51
N VAL A 264 -8.06 -0.87 -25.80
CA VAL A 264 -6.93 -1.52 -26.47
C VAL A 264 -5.59 -1.09 -25.86
N LEU A 265 -5.42 0.20 -25.52
CA LEU A 265 -4.21 0.68 -24.84
C LEU A 265 -4.03 0.03 -23.46
N SER A 266 -5.09 -0.06 -22.66
CA SER A 266 -5.03 -0.71 -21.34
C SER A 266 -4.82 -2.22 -21.44
N LEU A 267 -5.42 -2.89 -22.43
CA LEU A 267 -5.19 -4.32 -22.71
C LEU A 267 -3.76 -4.60 -23.19
N ARG A 268 -3.18 -3.72 -24.02
CA ARG A 268 -1.77 -3.82 -24.43
C ARG A 268 -0.83 -3.70 -23.23
N LYS A 269 -1.08 -2.73 -22.34
CA LYS A 269 -0.34 -2.59 -21.07
C LYS A 269 -0.45 -3.87 -20.22
N CYS A 270 -1.65 -4.44 -20.09
CA CYS A 270 -1.84 -5.73 -19.42
C CYS A 270 -1.04 -6.85 -20.09
N ALA A 271 -1.09 -6.97 -21.42
CA ALA A 271 -0.34 -7.99 -22.15
C ALA A 271 1.17 -7.84 -21.92
N ASP A 272 1.70 -6.62 -21.88
CA ASP A 272 3.11 -6.36 -21.58
C ASP A 272 3.48 -6.72 -20.13
N ILE A 273 2.58 -6.49 -19.17
CA ILE A 273 2.75 -6.88 -17.77
C ILE A 273 2.72 -8.41 -17.59
N LEU A 274 1.94 -9.14 -18.42
CA LEU A 274 1.87 -10.60 -18.39
C LEU A 274 3.00 -11.30 -19.16
N LYS A 275 3.68 -10.60 -20.09
CA LYS A 275 4.82 -11.16 -20.87
C LYS A 275 6.06 -11.62 -20.08
N PRO A 276 6.40 -11.15 -18.86
CA PRO A 276 7.67 -11.48 -18.23
C PRO A 276 7.71 -12.84 -17.51
N ASP A 277 6.59 -13.56 -17.32
CA ASP A 277 6.63 -14.90 -16.74
C ASP A 277 6.10 -15.96 -17.73
N LYS A 278 7.01 -16.86 -18.14
CA LYS A 278 6.73 -18.01 -19.02
C LYS A 278 5.86 -19.05 -18.30
N THR A 279 4.60 -18.75 -17.98
CA THR A 279 3.60 -19.77 -17.69
C THR A 279 2.99 -20.24 -19.01
N LYS A 280 3.35 -21.45 -19.43
CA LYS A 280 2.92 -22.10 -20.69
C LYS A 280 1.39 -22.18 -20.88
N LYS A 281 0.58 -21.89 -19.85
CA LYS A 281 -0.88 -21.79 -19.93
C LYS A 281 -1.42 -20.38 -20.24
N MET A 282 -0.64 -19.32 -20.07
CA MET A 282 -1.09 -17.92 -20.22
C MET A 282 -0.85 -17.32 -21.61
N LYS A 283 -0.02 -17.98 -22.44
CA LYS A 283 0.28 -17.52 -23.80
C LYS A 283 -0.67 -18.03 -24.89
N LYS A 284 -1.42 -19.11 -24.64
CA LYS A 284 -2.17 -19.76 -25.72
C LYS A 284 -3.40 -18.96 -26.18
N ASP A 285 -3.92 -18.07 -25.34
CA ASP A 285 -5.18 -17.38 -25.62
C ASP A 285 -5.02 -15.86 -25.90
N LEU A 286 -3.79 -15.33 -25.87
CA LEU A 286 -3.50 -13.89 -26.10
C LEU A 286 -2.93 -13.57 -27.49
N CYS A 287 -2.80 -14.56 -28.39
CA CYS A 287 -2.14 -14.40 -29.70
C CYS A 287 -2.95 -14.93 -30.90
N ALA A 288 -4.27 -15.01 -30.80
CA ALA A 288 -5.11 -15.10 -31.99
C ALA A 288 -5.64 -13.69 -32.32
N GLU A 289 -5.49 -13.29 -33.58
CA GLU A 289 -5.99 -12.07 -34.22
C GLU A 289 -5.14 -10.80 -34.08
N GLU A 290 -4.01 -10.81 -34.79
CA GLU A 290 -3.52 -9.59 -35.44
C GLU A 290 -4.60 -9.04 -36.39
N VAL A 291 -5.13 -7.87 -36.05
CA VAL A 291 -6.08 -7.12 -36.88
C VAL A 291 -5.32 -6.50 -38.06
N THR A 292 -5.25 -7.19 -39.19
CA THR A 292 -5.07 -6.56 -40.50
C THR A 292 -6.40 -6.01 -40.97
N SER A 293 -6.51 -4.69 -41.05
CA SER A 293 -7.63 -4.00 -41.69
C SER A 293 -7.60 -4.19 -43.21
N PRO A 294 -8.73 -4.46 -43.87
CA PRO A 294 -8.91 -4.08 -45.26
C PRO A 294 -9.62 -2.73 -45.31
N GLY A 295 -8.93 -1.73 -45.84
CA GLY A 295 -9.57 -0.48 -46.25
C GLY A 295 -10.51 -0.70 -47.43
N LYS A 296 -11.57 0.12 -47.49
CA LYS A 296 -12.14 0.66 -48.73
C LYS A 296 -13.13 1.79 -48.41
N ASP A 297 -13.05 2.81 -49.25
CA ASP A 297 -13.78 4.08 -49.29
C ASP A 297 -15.31 3.97 -49.15
N LEU A 298 -15.94 5.06 -48.69
CA LEU A 298 -16.84 5.88 -49.53
C LEU A 298 -17.34 7.12 -48.77
N GLN A 299 -16.92 8.28 -49.28
CA GLN A 299 -17.55 9.58 -49.05
C GLN A 299 -18.99 9.57 -49.58
N LYS A 300 -19.96 9.92 -48.74
CA LYS A 300 -21.18 10.64 -49.17
C LYS A 300 -21.59 11.62 -48.08
N LYS A 301 -21.65 12.91 -48.45
CA LYS A 301 -22.28 13.97 -47.64
C LYS A 301 -23.78 13.65 -47.55
N THR A 302 -24.34 13.64 -46.34
CA THR A 302 -25.79 13.56 -46.12
C THR A 302 -26.25 14.71 -45.24
N ASP A 303 -27.40 15.27 -45.59
CA ASP A 303 -27.99 16.46 -44.98
C ASP A 303 -28.41 16.23 -43.52
N LEU A 304 -28.06 17.21 -42.68
CA LEU A 304 -28.28 17.27 -41.23
C LEU A 304 -29.74 16.95 -40.80
N PHE A 305 -30.71 17.23 -41.68
CA PHE A 305 -32.13 17.02 -41.43
C PHE A 305 -32.59 15.57 -41.54
N GLN A 306 -31.97 14.76 -42.40
CA GLN A 306 -32.31 13.33 -42.53
C GLN A 306 -31.82 12.53 -41.33
N LEU A 307 -30.62 12.88 -40.82
CA LEU A 307 -30.04 12.28 -39.61
C LEU A 307 -30.92 12.49 -38.36
N GLN A 308 -31.47 13.70 -38.18
CA GLN A 308 -32.31 14.02 -37.03
C GLN A 308 -33.64 13.24 -37.04
N LYS A 309 -34.23 13.02 -38.23
CA LYS A 309 -35.44 12.21 -38.38
C LYS A 309 -35.16 10.72 -38.14
N THR A 310 -34.06 10.17 -38.65
CA THR A 310 -33.65 8.78 -38.37
C THR A 310 -33.28 8.55 -36.90
N LEU A 311 -32.71 9.55 -36.21
CA LEU A 311 -32.37 9.44 -34.78
C LEU A 311 -33.61 9.49 -33.87
N LEU A 312 -34.65 10.22 -34.29
CA LEU A 312 -35.95 10.25 -33.60
C LEU A 312 -36.75 8.96 -33.82
N GLU A 313 -36.72 8.38 -35.02
CA GLU A 313 -37.36 7.09 -35.33
C GLU A 313 -36.64 5.91 -34.63
N MET A 314 -35.31 5.96 -34.46
CA MET A 314 -34.54 4.95 -33.71
C MET A 314 -34.74 4.99 -32.18
N LYS A 315 -35.36 6.03 -31.61
CA LYS A 315 -35.71 6.06 -30.18
C LYS A 315 -36.89 5.14 -29.83
N GLY A 316 -37.73 4.78 -30.80
CA GLY A 316 -38.90 3.90 -30.62
C GLY A 316 -38.58 2.41 -30.51
N THR A 317 -37.42 1.95 -30.98
CA THR A 317 -36.99 0.54 -31.01
C THR A 317 -35.92 0.22 -29.97
N ARG A 318 -36.14 0.66 -28.72
CA ARG A 318 -35.30 0.30 -27.55
C ARG A 318 -35.56 -1.10 -26.99
N ARG A 319 -35.79 -2.10 -27.84
CA ARG A 319 -35.77 -3.53 -27.45
C ARG A 319 -34.93 -4.27 -28.47
N THR A 320 -33.75 -4.71 -28.03
CA THR A 320 -32.70 -5.41 -28.79
C THR A 320 -31.87 -4.53 -29.75
N LYS A 321 -31.01 -3.67 -29.20
CA LYS A 321 -29.81 -3.25 -29.95
C LYS A 321 -29.04 -4.53 -30.30
N LYS A 322 -28.87 -4.84 -31.59
CA LYS A 322 -27.89 -5.85 -32.02
C LYS A 322 -26.55 -5.41 -31.45
N ILE A 323 -26.01 -6.20 -30.53
CA ILE A 323 -24.71 -5.96 -29.90
C ILE A 323 -23.72 -5.82 -31.05
N SER A 324 -23.00 -4.70 -31.10
CA SER A 324 -22.03 -4.52 -32.19
C SER A 324 -20.92 -5.58 -32.08
N PRO A 325 -20.28 -6.00 -33.19
CA PRO A 325 -19.19 -6.97 -33.14
C PRO A 325 -18.08 -6.57 -32.15
N PHE A 326 -17.84 -5.26 -32.01
CA PHE A 326 -16.92 -4.71 -31.04
C PHE A 326 -17.41 -4.85 -29.59
N GLU A 327 -18.71 -4.67 -29.32
CA GLU A 327 -19.28 -4.86 -28.00
C GLU A 327 -19.26 -6.33 -27.55
N LEU A 328 -19.41 -7.29 -28.50
CA LEU A 328 -19.24 -8.73 -28.23
C LEU A 328 -17.80 -9.04 -27.82
N LEU A 329 -16.82 -8.66 -28.64
CA LEU A 329 -15.39 -8.85 -28.34
C LEU A 329 -14.96 -8.17 -27.03
N ARG A 330 -15.51 -6.98 -26.73
CA ARG A 330 -15.28 -6.30 -25.46
C ARG A 330 -15.82 -7.11 -24.29
N ASN A 331 -17.02 -7.65 -24.40
CA ASN A 331 -17.59 -8.47 -23.33
C ASN A 331 -16.79 -9.77 -23.14
N GLU A 332 -16.39 -10.44 -24.22
CA GLU A 332 -15.52 -11.62 -24.14
C GLU A 332 -14.16 -11.31 -23.48
N ALA A 333 -13.53 -10.19 -23.85
CA ALA A 333 -12.28 -9.76 -23.23
C ALA A 333 -12.44 -9.45 -21.73
N LEU A 334 -13.55 -8.82 -21.34
CA LEU A 334 -13.84 -8.51 -19.94
C LEU A 334 -14.21 -9.77 -19.14
N GLU A 335 -14.91 -10.74 -19.75
CA GLU A 335 -15.18 -12.05 -19.14
C GLU A 335 -13.89 -12.85 -18.95
N PHE A 336 -12.96 -12.78 -19.91
CA PHE A 336 -11.63 -13.37 -19.75
C PHE A 336 -10.86 -12.74 -18.58
N ILE A 337 -10.88 -11.41 -18.46
CA ILE A 337 -10.28 -10.70 -17.32
C ILE A 337 -10.97 -11.11 -16.01
N ASP A 338 -12.30 -11.19 -15.98
CA ASP A 338 -13.05 -11.62 -14.80
C ASP A 338 -12.67 -13.06 -14.40
N GLY A 339 -12.51 -13.97 -15.37
CA GLY A 339 -12.00 -15.32 -15.16
C GLY A 339 -10.57 -15.34 -14.59
N LEU A 340 -9.67 -14.46 -15.09
CA LEU A 340 -8.32 -14.31 -14.54
C LEU A 340 -8.34 -13.80 -13.10
N VAL A 341 -9.17 -12.80 -12.80
CA VAL A 341 -9.32 -12.22 -11.46
C VAL A 341 -9.83 -13.28 -10.49
N ARG A 342 -10.90 -14.01 -10.84
CA ARG A 342 -11.47 -15.08 -9.99
C ARG A 342 -10.50 -16.23 -9.73
N SER A 343 -9.68 -16.58 -10.72
CA SER A 343 -8.75 -17.71 -10.61
C SER A 343 -7.45 -17.38 -9.87
N TYR A 344 -6.97 -16.13 -9.92
CA TYR A 344 -5.65 -15.78 -9.39
C TYR A 344 -5.64 -14.72 -8.29
N LEU A 345 -6.71 -13.93 -8.10
CA LEU A 345 -6.82 -12.91 -7.05
C LEU A 345 -7.66 -13.37 -5.85
N THR A 346 -7.58 -14.64 -5.49
CA THR A 346 -8.16 -15.12 -4.23
C THR A 346 -7.38 -14.57 -3.03
N PRO A 347 -8.01 -14.28 -1.88
CA PRO A 347 -7.32 -13.90 -0.66
C PRO A 347 -6.27 -14.92 -0.23
N PRO A 348 -5.15 -14.48 0.37
CA PRO A 348 -4.09 -15.39 0.81
C PRO A 348 -4.51 -16.27 1.98
N GLU A 349 -5.51 -15.87 2.77
CA GLU A 349 -6.06 -16.65 3.89
C GLU A 349 -6.64 -18.00 3.47
N LEU A 350 -7.04 -18.13 2.20
CA LEU A 350 -7.56 -19.37 1.63
C LEU A 350 -6.45 -20.33 1.17
N GLN A 351 -5.21 -19.84 1.06
CA GLN A 351 -4.08 -20.67 0.67
C GLN A 351 -3.53 -21.42 1.91
N PRO A 352 -3.21 -22.72 1.79
CA PRO A 352 -2.61 -23.48 2.88
C PRO A 352 -1.18 -22.96 3.16
N LEU A 353 -0.77 -22.99 4.43
CA LEU A 353 0.53 -22.51 4.92
C LEU A 353 0.79 -21.01 4.66
N ASN A 354 -0.25 -20.19 4.57
CA ASN A 354 -0.07 -18.76 4.38
C ASN A 354 0.65 -18.09 5.57
N GLU A 355 0.47 -18.60 6.79
CA GLU A 355 0.97 -18.00 8.03
C GLU A 355 2.51 -17.97 8.04
N VAL A 356 3.14 -18.96 7.42
CA VAL A 356 4.61 -19.06 7.28
C VAL A 356 5.19 -17.82 6.57
N CYS A 357 4.47 -17.28 5.59
CA CYS A 357 4.92 -16.14 4.79
C CYS A 357 4.29 -14.81 5.22
N TYR A 358 3.07 -14.82 5.76
CA TYR A 358 2.31 -13.62 6.07
C TYR A 358 2.34 -13.25 7.55
N TYR A 359 2.81 -12.03 7.83
CA TYR A 359 2.71 -11.45 9.17
C TYR A 359 1.36 -10.76 9.40
N SER A 360 0.62 -11.18 10.43
CA SER A 360 -0.76 -10.76 10.70
C SER A 360 -0.99 -9.94 11.97
N SER A 361 0.01 -9.84 12.87
CA SER A 361 -0.15 -9.23 14.20
C SER A 361 -0.09 -7.69 14.17
N SER A 362 -1.12 -7.05 13.61
CA SER A 362 -1.19 -5.58 13.48
C SER A 362 -1.27 -4.83 14.81
N GLY A 363 -1.85 -5.44 15.85
CA GLY A 363 -1.99 -4.82 17.17
C GLY A 363 -0.65 -4.63 17.89
N VAL A 364 0.26 -5.59 17.77
CA VAL A 364 1.61 -5.54 18.36
C VAL A 364 2.41 -4.44 17.66
N LEU A 365 2.45 -4.50 16.32
CA LEU A 365 3.14 -3.50 15.51
C LEU A 365 2.63 -2.08 15.76
N ARG A 366 1.30 -1.88 15.87
CA ARG A 366 0.70 -0.57 16.16
C ARG A 366 1.14 -0.03 17.52
N ARG A 367 1.22 -0.89 18.56
CA ARG A 367 1.67 -0.47 19.90
C ARG A 367 3.14 -0.07 19.92
N HIS A 368 4.00 -0.76 19.16
CA HIS A 368 5.42 -0.44 19.09
C HIS A 368 5.73 0.81 18.25
N LEU A 369 5.05 0.97 17.10
CA LEU A 369 5.32 2.09 16.19
C LEU A 369 4.58 3.38 16.60
N ASN A 370 3.33 3.25 17.04
CA ASN A 370 2.48 4.39 17.41
C ASN A 370 2.07 4.26 18.87
N ALA A 371 3.07 4.45 19.75
CA ALA A 371 2.88 4.36 21.18
C ALA A 371 1.97 5.50 21.68
N THR A 372 0.97 5.13 22.49
CA THR A 372 0.03 6.07 23.13
C THR A 372 0.25 6.09 24.65
N PRO A 373 1.39 6.61 25.15
CA PRO A 373 1.76 6.52 26.56
C PRO A 373 0.73 7.18 27.47
N ARG A 374 0.15 8.31 27.03
CA ARG A 374 -0.91 9.01 27.77
C ARG A 374 -2.12 8.10 28.03
N THR A 375 -2.61 7.41 27.00
CA THR A 375 -3.74 6.50 27.12
C THR A 375 -3.40 5.33 28.04
N SER A 376 -2.21 4.74 27.91
CA SER A 376 -1.75 3.65 28.78
C SER A 376 -1.67 4.06 30.25
N ILE A 377 -1.09 5.24 30.54
CA ILE A 377 -1.00 5.79 31.91
C ILE A 377 -2.40 6.09 32.46
N GLN A 378 -3.25 6.76 31.67
CA GLN A 378 -4.61 7.07 32.09
C GLN A 378 -5.43 5.80 32.38
N THR A 379 -5.34 4.78 31.51
CA THR A 379 -6.01 3.50 31.75
C THR A 379 -5.46 2.78 32.98
N ALA A 380 -4.14 2.83 33.22
CA ALA A 380 -3.52 2.23 34.40
C ALA A 380 -3.95 2.89 35.70
N LEU A 381 -4.00 4.22 35.73
CA LEU A 381 -4.41 4.99 36.91
C LEU A 381 -5.92 4.92 37.17
N SER A 382 -6.74 4.91 36.11
CA SER A 382 -8.19 4.78 36.25
C SER A 382 -8.64 3.35 36.58
N HIS A 383 -8.03 2.35 35.94
CA HIS A 383 -8.43 0.94 36.05
C HIS A 383 -7.20 0.02 36.25
N PRO A 384 -6.65 -0.06 37.48
CA PRO A 384 -5.47 -0.88 37.79
C PRO A 384 -5.70 -2.39 37.57
N PHE A 385 -6.97 -2.81 37.61
CA PHE A 385 -7.39 -4.19 37.40
C PHE A 385 -6.83 -4.81 36.11
N TYR A 386 -6.77 -4.05 35.00
CA TYR A 386 -6.28 -4.58 33.73
C TYR A 386 -4.82 -5.04 33.76
N TYR A 387 -4.03 -4.53 34.70
CA TYR A 387 -2.61 -4.86 34.85
C TYR A 387 -2.35 -5.81 36.03
N LEU A 388 -3.02 -5.59 37.16
CA LEU A 388 -2.81 -6.37 38.39
C LEU A 388 -3.71 -7.61 38.50
N GLN A 389 -4.77 -7.71 37.70
CA GLN A 389 -5.70 -8.85 37.62
C GLN A 389 -6.24 -9.35 38.98
N ASN A 390 -6.39 -8.45 39.95
CA ASN A 390 -6.94 -8.76 41.27
C ASN A 390 -8.44 -8.42 41.34
N GLU A 391 -9.27 -9.37 41.75
CA GLU A 391 -10.74 -9.22 41.83
C GLU A 391 -11.19 -8.07 42.74
N SER A 392 -10.44 -7.75 43.80
CA SER A 392 -10.74 -6.61 44.71
C SER A 392 -10.62 -5.23 44.07
N LEU A 393 -10.01 -5.15 42.88
CA LEU A 393 -9.81 -3.93 42.10
C LEU A 393 -10.86 -3.74 40.99
N LYS A 394 -11.75 -4.73 40.79
CA LYS A 394 -12.88 -4.59 39.86
C LYS A 394 -13.85 -3.56 40.44
N THR A 395 -13.75 -2.34 39.93
CA THR A 395 -14.60 -1.22 40.29
C THR A 395 -15.34 -0.75 39.05
N ASP A 396 -16.62 -0.40 39.23
CA ASP A 396 -17.38 0.28 38.19
C ASP A 396 -16.81 1.70 38.00
N ALA A 397 -16.94 2.21 36.77
CA ALA A 397 -16.40 3.51 36.38
C ALA A 397 -16.87 4.61 37.35
N GLY A 398 -15.92 5.29 38.00
CA GLY A 398 -16.20 6.40 38.93
C GLY A 398 -16.23 6.01 40.43
N THR A 399 -16.03 4.74 40.79
CA THR A 399 -15.88 4.35 42.20
C THR A 399 -14.41 4.24 42.62
N VAL A 400 -14.08 4.75 43.80
CA VAL A 400 -12.76 4.60 44.43
C VAL A 400 -12.82 3.35 45.30
N SER A 401 -11.99 2.35 45.00
CA SER A 401 -11.83 1.18 45.88
C SER A 401 -10.70 1.45 46.87
N ASN A 402 -10.96 1.19 48.15
CA ASN A 402 -9.96 1.31 49.22
C ASN A 402 -8.84 0.28 49.11
N SER A 403 -8.98 -0.72 48.23
CA SER A 403 -7.93 -1.69 47.91
C SER A 403 -7.04 -1.28 46.73
N ALA A 404 -7.34 -0.15 46.08
CA ALA A 404 -6.52 0.37 44.98
C ALA A 404 -5.20 0.96 45.48
N PRO A 405 -4.13 0.95 44.66
CA PRO A 405 -2.89 1.64 45.01
C PRO A 405 -3.11 3.14 45.24
N ASP A 406 -2.41 3.73 46.20
CA ASP A 406 -2.55 5.14 46.61
C ASP A 406 -2.48 6.12 45.44
N ILE A 407 -1.59 5.86 44.47
CA ILE A 407 -1.42 6.70 43.27
C ILE A 407 -2.71 6.73 42.43
N CYS A 408 -3.45 5.61 42.37
CA CYS A 408 -4.69 5.51 41.63
C CYS A 408 -5.83 6.21 42.36
N ILE A 409 -5.86 6.12 43.70
CA ILE A 409 -6.79 6.85 44.56
C ILE A 409 -6.58 8.36 44.38
N ALA A 410 -5.35 8.84 44.57
CA ALA A 410 -4.98 10.23 44.37
C ALA A 410 -5.35 10.73 42.97
N TYR A 411 -5.09 9.94 41.92
CA TYR A 411 -5.46 10.29 40.56
C TYR A 411 -6.97 10.41 40.35
N LYS A 412 -7.77 9.49 40.93
CA LYS A 412 -9.25 9.55 40.86
C LYS A 412 -9.79 10.78 41.60
N LEU A 413 -9.30 11.07 42.80
CA LEU A 413 -9.67 12.27 43.56
C LEU A 413 -9.29 13.56 42.80
N HIS A 414 -8.10 13.59 42.18
CA HIS A 414 -7.70 14.69 41.31
C HIS A 414 -8.67 14.90 40.14
N LEU A 415 -9.22 13.82 39.56
CA LEU A 415 -10.20 13.93 38.46
C LEU A 415 -11.56 14.44 38.91
N GLU A 416 -11.94 14.22 40.17
CA GLU A 416 -13.17 14.75 40.77
C GLU A 416 -13.04 16.23 41.10
N CYS A 417 -11.83 16.70 41.38
CA CYS A 417 -11.53 18.10 41.61
C CYS A 417 -11.50 18.93 40.31
N GLY A 418 -11.70 20.24 40.46
CA GLY A 418 -11.59 21.20 39.35
C GLY A 418 -10.14 21.50 38.96
N ARG A 419 -9.96 22.53 38.10
CA ARG A 419 -8.63 22.92 37.58
C ARG A 419 -7.60 23.32 38.66
N LEU A 420 -8.06 23.84 39.79
CA LEU A 420 -7.24 24.21 40.94
C LEU A 420 -7.66 23.34 42.12
N ILE A 421 -6.68 22.72 42.76
CA ILE A 421 -6.88 21.80 43.88
C ILE A 421 -6.20 22.40 45.10
N ASN A 422 -6.96 22.61 46.17
CA ASN A 422 -6.38 22.96 47.47
C ASN A 422 -5.75 21.70 48.08
N LEU A 423 -4.47 21.76 48.42
CA LEU A 423 -3.74 20.60 48.94
C LEU A 423 -4.25 20.13 50.30
N PHE A 424 -4.76 21.05 51.12
CA PHE A 424 -5.30 20.70 52.43
C PHE A 424 -6.59 19.89 52.28
N ASP A 425 -7.55 20.42 51.52
CA ASP A 425 -8.83 19.75 51.26
C ASP A 425 -8.64 18.42 50.51
N TRP A 426 -7.63 18.31 49.64
CA TRP A 426 -7.34 17.07 48.91
C TRP A 426 -6.65 15.99 49.76
N LEU A 427 -6.01 16.35 50.87
CA LEU A 427 -5.42 15.40 51.81
C LEU A 427 -6.45 14.92 52.86
N GLU A 428 -7.43 15.76 53.19
CA GLU A 428 -8.52 15.41 54.10
C GLU A 428 -9.51 14.39 53.51
N VAL A 429 -9.69 14.40 52.18
CA VAL A 429 -10.49 13.44 51.41
C VAL A 429 -9.71 12.16 51.17
#